data_AF-A0A149TNF3-F1
#
_entry.id   AF-A0A149TNF3-F1
#
_cell.length_a   1.000
_cell.length_b   1.000
_cell.length_c   1.000
_cell.angle_alpha   90.00
_cell.angle_beta   90.00
_cell.angle_gamma   90.00
#
_symmetry.space_group_name_H-M   'P 1'
#
loop_
_entity.id
_entity.type
_entity.pdbx_description
1 polymer ?
#
loop_
_entity_poly.entity_id
_entity_poly.type
_entity_poly.pdbx_seq_one_letter_code
_entity_poly.pdbx_strand_id
1 'polypeptide(L)'
;MKPIELGQDVLSAQGQILSRSAMRIGRRVAYGVVAAVFLMFAAISFHGFLWAFFIDVVGLGYVASALCVMGVDLLFVLIFGLLAARSIPDPVAIEARIRRDRKLAQLKQSVAMAALTGVVFGPAGRFTFRRVLDLVRNILGLRK
;
A
#
# COMPACT_ATOMS: atom_id res chain seq x y z
N MET A 1 31.67 19.28 -6.99
CA MET A 1 30.39 19.39 -6.26
C MET A 1 30.58 18.79 -4.89
N LYS A 2 30.22 19.48 -3.83
CA LYS A 2 30.40 18.95 -2.47
C LYS A 2 29.35 17.85 -2.22
N PRO A 3 29.67 16.77 -1.50
CA PRO A 3 28.73 15.67 -1.24
C PRO A 3 27.42 16.12 -0.56
N ILE A 4 27.44 17.25 0.16
CA ILE A 4 26.25 17.90 0.74
C ILE A 4 25.32 18.51 -0.32
N GLU A 5 25.87 19.16 -1.35
CA GLU A 5 25.09 19.78 -2.44
C GLU A 5 24.40 18.69 -3.28
N LEU A 6 25.13 17.61 -3.58
CA LEU A 6 24.57 16.46 -4.30
C LEU A 6 23.41 15.80 -3.52
N GLY A 7 23.53 15.70 -2.20
CA GLY A 7 22.47 15.18 -1.33
C GLY A 7 21.23 16.08 -1.30
N GLN A 8 21.41 17.40 -1.26
CA GLN A 8 20.30 18.37 -1.30
C GLN A 8 19.57 18.35 -2.65
N ASP A 9 20.30 18.25 -3.76
CA ASP A 9 19.72 18.16 -5.10
C ASP A 9 18.89 16.86 -5.28
N VAL A 10 19.40 15.74 -4.77
CA VAL A 10 18.66 14.46 -4.82
C VAL A 10 17.40 14.51 -3.95
N LEU A 11 17.48 15.07 -2.74
CA LEU A 11 16.33 15.19 -1.84
C LEU A 11 15.25 16.13 -2.40
N SER A 12 15.65 17.26 -2.98
CA SER A 12 14.72 18.21 -3.58
C SER A 12 14.02 17.62 -4.82
N ALA A 13 14.75 16.90 -5.68
CA ALA A 13 14.19 16.19 -6.82
C ALA A 13 13.20 15.09 -6.38
N GLN A 14 13.53 14.31 -5.35
CA GLN A 14 12.61 13.32 -4.79
C GLN A 14 11.35 13.94 -4.20
N GLY A 15 11.48 15.05 -3.47
CA GLY A 15 10.33 15.80 -2.94
C GLY A 15 9.40 16.29 -4.06
N GLN A 16 9.97 16.78 -5.15
CA GLN A 16 9.20 17.23 -6.30
C GLN A 16 8.46 16.07 -7.00
N ILE A 17 9.10 14.92 -7.17
CA ILE A 17 8.47 13.72 -7.74
C ILE A 17 7.32 13.23 -6.84
N LEU A 18 7.53 13.20 -5.52
CA LEU A 18 6.53 12.78 -4.55
C LEU A 18 5.33 13.72 -4.56
N SER A 19 5.55 15.04 -4.53
CA SER A 19 4.47 16.03 -4.54
C SER A 19 3.59 15.93 -5.80
N ARG A 20 4.20 15.76 -6.98
CA ARG A 20 3.46 15.60 -8.25
C ARG A 20 2.68 14.29 -8.29
N SER A 21 3.26 13.22 -7.75
CA SER A 21 2.60 11.91 -7.64
C SER A 21 1.41 11.97 -6.68
N ALA A 22 1.60 12.59 -5.51
CA ALA A 22 0.55 12.81 -4.52
C ALA A 22 -0.61 13.64 -5.11
N MET A 23 -0.32 14.72 -5.83
CA MET A 23 -1.34 15.54 -6.49
C MET A 23 -2.12 14.76 -7.56
N ARG A 24 -1.45 13.86 -8.30
CA ARG A 24 -2.13 12.99 -9.29
C ARG A 24 -3.07 11.99 -8.62
N ILE A 25 -2.61 11.35 -7.55
CA ILE A 25 -3.43 10.41 -6.77
C ILE A 25 -4.61 11.16 -6.12
N GLY A 26 -4.35 12.30 -5.49
CA GLY A 26 -5.36 13.15 -4.87
C GLY A 26 -6.47 13.53 -5.85
N ARG A 27 -6.12 14.00 -7.06
CA ARG A 27 -7.12 14.32 -8.10
C ARG A 27 -7.90 13.09 -8.55
N ARG A 28 -7.25 11.94 -8.75
CA ARG A 28 -7.94 10.70 -9.11
C ARG A 28 -8.94 10.27 -8.05
N VAL A 29 -8.56 10.37 -6.78
CA VAL A 29 -9.45 10.06 -5.65
C VAL A 29 -10.61 11.06 -5.61
N ALA A 30 -10.34 12.36 -5.72
CA ALA A 30 -11.38 13.39 -5.71
C ALA A 30 -12.40 13.20 -6.84
N TYR A 31 -11.95 13.02 -8.09
CA TYR A 31 -12.85 12.74 -9.21
C TYR A 31 -13.53 11.39 -9.07
N GLY A 32 -12.85 10.38 -8.51
CA GLY A 32 -13.44 9.08 -8.22
C GLY A 32 -14.60 9.17 -7.23
N VAL A 33 -14.46 9.96 -6.16
CA VAL A 33 -15.53 10.21 -5.17
C VAL A 33 -16.71 10.91 -5.82
N VAL A 34 -16.47 11.98 -6.58
CA VAL A 34 -17.54 12.69 -7.30
C VAL A 34 -18.26 11.74 -8.26
N ALA A 35 -17.52 10.96 -9.05
CA ALA A 35 -18.11 9.98 -9.95
C ALA A 35 -18.95 8.93 -9.21
N ALA A 36 -18.50 8.44 -8.05
CA ALA A 36 -19.27 7.49 -7.24
C ALA A 36 -20.61 8.07 -6.75
N VAL A 37 -20.62 9.34 -6.33
CA VAL A 37 -21.85 10.03 -5.91
C VAL A 37 -22.83 10.16 -7.08
N PHE A 38 -22.36 10.61 -8.24
CA PHE A 38 -23.21 10.71 -9.43
C PHE A 38 -23.70 9.34 -9.93
N LEU A 39 -22.87 8.31 -9.84
CA LEU A 39 -23.26 6.94 -10.17
C LEU A 39 -24.36 6.42 -9.24
N MET A 40 -24.31 6.76 -7.95
CA MET A 40 -25.38 6.42 -6.99
C MET A 40 -26.71 7.09 -7.36
N PHE A 41 -26.69 8.40 -7.66
CA PHE A 41 -27.90 9.09 -8.11
C PHE A 41 -28.43 8.55 -9.44
N ALA A 42 -27.54 8.22 -10.38
CA ALA A 42 -27.91 7.60 -11.64
C ALA A 42 -28.55 6.22 -11.42
N ALA A 43 -28.05 5.40 -10.50
CA ALA A 43 -28.62 4.10 -10.18
C ALA A 43 -30.03 4.22 -9.59
N ILE A 44 -30.25 5.14 -8.65
CA ILE A 44 -31.58 5.41 -8.07
C ILE A 44 -32.55 5.91 -9.16
N SER A 45 -32.10 6.84 -9.99
CA SER A 45 -32.92 7.40 -11.08
C SER A 45 -33.26 6.33 -12.13
N PHE A 46 -32.31 5.47 -12.46
CA PHE A 46 -32.49 4.36 -13.39
C PHE A 46 -33.48 3.32 -12.86
N HIS A 47 -33.44 3.02 -11.56
CA HIS A 47 -34.41 2.14 -10.92
C HIS A 47 -35.84 2.72 -11.02
N GLY A 48 -36.01 4.02 -10.71
CA GLY A 48 -37.29 4.71 -10.88
C GLY A 48 -37.76 4.75 -12.33
N PHE A 49 -36.85 4.98 -13.27
CA PHE A 49 -37.13 4.93 -14.71
C PHE A 49 -37.59 3.53 -15.16
N LEU A 50 -36.92 2.46 -14.71
CA LEU A 50 -37.32 1.08 -15.05
C LEU A 50 -38.73 0.78 -14.55
N TRP A 51 -39.07 1.21 -13.34
CA TRP A 51 -40.41 1.03 -12.81
C TRP A 51 -41.47 1.74 -13.65
N ALA A 52 -41.24 3.01 -13.99
CA ALA A 52 -42.12 3.78 -14.88
C ALA A 52 -42.21 3.16 -16.28
N PHE A 53 -41.08 2.72 -16.84
CA PHE A 53 -41.01 2.05 -18.14
C PHE A 53 -41.85 0.78 -18.18
N PHE A 54 -41.77 -0.07 -17.15
CA PHE A 54 -42.58 -1.28 -17.09
C PHE A 54 -44.08 -0.99 -16.97
N ILE A 55 -44.46 0.08 -16.28
CA ILE A 55 -45.86 0.51 -16.20
C ILE A 55 -46.31 1.08 -17.55
N ASP A 56 -45.63 2.10 -18.06
CA ASP A 56 -46.15 2.94 -19.15
C ASP A 56 -45.91 2.33 -20.54
N VAL A 57 -44.81 1.59 -20.73
CA VAL A 57 -44.42 1.05 -22.04
C VAL A 57 -44.79 -0.42 -22.17
N VAL A 58 -44.55 -1.21 -21.12
CA VAL A 58 -44.87 -2.65 -21.14
C VAL A 58 -46.33 -2.91 -20.71
N GLY A 59 -46.98 -1.94 -20.07
CA GLY A 59 -48.38 -2.06 -19.63
C GLY A 59 -48.54 -2.99 -18.43
N LEU A 60 -47.49 -3.19 -17.64
CA LEU A 60 -47.54 -4.06 -16.46
C LEU A 60 -48.23 -3.34 -15.29
N GLY A 61 -49.01 -4.09 -14.52
CA GLY A 61 -49.56 -3.59 -13.26
C GLY A 61 -48.46 -3.31 -12.23
N TYR A 62 -48.72 -2.42 -11.27
CA TYR A 62 -47.73 -1.93 -10.29
C TYR A 62 -46.90 -3.03 -9.62
N VAL A 63 -47.53 -4.14 -9.22
CA VAL A 63 -46.86 -5.27 -8.56
C VAL A 63 -45.94 -6.02 -9.52
N ALA A 64 -46.40 -6.29 -10.74
CA ALA A 64 -45.60 -6.97 -11.76
C ALA A 64 -44.39 -6.11 -12.17
N SER A 65 -44.60 -4.80 -12.35
CA SER A 65 -43.51 -3.84 -12.61
C SER A 65 -42.48 -3.85 -11.49
N ALA A 66 -42.90 -3.79 -10.23
CA ALA A 66 -41.99 -3.84 -9.08
C ALA A 66 -41.19 -5.15 -9.02
N LEU A 67 -41.83 -6.30 -9.29
CA LEU A 67 -41.16 -7.60 -9.35
C LEU A 67 -40.13 -7.67 -10.49
N CYS A 68 -40.42 -7.08 -11.64
CA CYS A 68 -39.47 -6.99 -12.76
C CYS A 68 -38.24 -6.16 -12.39
N VAL A 69 -38.43 -4.98 -11.80
CA VAL A 69 -37.29 -4.13 -11.37
C VAL A 69 -36.46 -4.85 -10.30
N MET A 70 -37.10 -5.48 -9.32
CA MET A 70 -36.40 -6.29 -8.30
C MET A 70 -35.59 -7.43 -8.94
N GLY A 71 -36.13 -8.09 -9.97
CA GLY A 71 -35.41 -9.11 -10.72
C GLY A 71 -34.16 -8.58 -11.42
N VAL A 72 -34.25 -7.39 -12.02
CA VAL A 72 -33.09 -6.70 -12.65
C VAL A 72 -32.03 -6.35 -11.60
N ASP A 73 -32.44 -5.83 -10.44
CA ASP A 73 -31.52 -5.49 -9.36
C ASP A 73 -30.80 -6.74 -8.81
N LEU A 74 -31.54 -7.83 -8.58
CA LEU A 74 -30.96 -9.10 -8.14
C LEU A 74 -29.95 -9.65 -9.14
N LEU A 75 -30.20 -9.50 -10.44
CA LEU A 75 -29.25 -9.88 -11.48
C LEU A 75 -27.96 -9.07 -11.35
N PHE A 76 -28.04 -7.75 -11.17
CA PHE A 76 -26.87 -6.91 -10.97
C PHE A 76 -26.13 -7.23 -9.67
N VAL A 77 -26.84 -7.45 -8.57
CA VAL A 77 -26.27 -7.89 -7.29
C VAL A 77 -25.50 -9.20 -7.46
N LEU A 78 -26.05 -10.16 -8.20
CA LEU A 78 -25.38 -11.43 -8.45
C LEU A 78 -24.14 -11.26 -9.32
N ILE A 79 -24.22 -10.51 -10.42
CA ILE A 79 -23.08 -10.27 -11.33
C ILE A 79 -21.96 -9.53 -10.59
N PHE A 80 -22.27 -8.39 -9.96
CA PHE A 80 -21.26 -7.59 -9.26
C PHE A 80 -20.79 -8.27 -7.97
N GLY A 81 -21.64 -9.03 -7.29
CA GLY A 81 -21.26 -9.84 -6.15
C GLY A 81 -20.25 -10.92 -6.53
N LEU A 82 -20.48 -11.63 -7.64
CA LEU A 82 -19.53 -12.61 -8.17
C LEU A 82 -18.22 -11.96 -8.62
N LEU A 83 -18.28 -10.79 -9.28
CA LEU A 83 -17.09 -10.04 -9.68
C LEU A 83 -16.30 -9.52 -8.47
N ALA A 84 -16.99 -9.05 -7.42
CA ALA A 84 -16.36 -8.59 -6.19
C ALA A 84 -15.76 -9.74 -5.38
N ALA A 85 -16.42 -10.91 -5.37
CA ALA A 85 -15.92 -12.12 -4.72
C ALA A 85 -14.69 -12.72 -5.44
N ARG A 86 -14.46 -12.38 -6.71
CA ARG A 86 -13.24 -12.75 -7.43
C ARG A 86 -12.05 -11.93 -6.91
N SER A 87 -11.45 -12.39 -5.82
CA SER A 87 -10.15 -11.90 -5.36
C SER A 87 -9.04 -12.48 -6.25
N ILE A 88 -8.79 -11.88 -7.42
CA ILE A 88 -7.57 -12.17 -8.16
C ILE A 88 -6.42 -11.51 -7.38
N PRO A 89 -5.42 -12.25 -6.89
CA PRO A 89 -4.27 -11.66 -6.22
C PRO A 89 -3.60 -10.69 -7.18
N ASP A 90 -3.64 -9.40 -6.86
CA ASP A 90 -3.01 -8.39 -7.69
C ASP A 90 -1.49 -8.66 -7.72
N PRO A 91 -0.89 -8.95 -8.90
CA PRO A 91 0.54 -9.16 -9.00
C PRO A 91 1.33 -7.97 -8.46
N VAL A 92 0.78 -6.74 -8.53
CA VAL A 92 1.39 -5.55 -7.93
C VAL A 92 1.38 -5.63 -6.42
N ALA A 93 0.30 -6.10 -5.79
CA ALA A 93 0.21 -6.28 -4.35
C ALA A 93 1.18 -7.36 -3.84
N ILE A 94 1.34 -8.46 -4.59
CA ILE A 94 2.32 -9.50 -4.27
C ILE A 94 3.75 -8.96 -4.40
N GLU A 95 4.08 -8.32 -5.53
CA GLU A 95 5.41 -7.75 -5.78
C GLU A 95 5.74 -6.67 -4.75
N ALA A 96 4.77 -5.84 -4.36
CA ALA A 96 4.94 -4.83 -3.32
C ALA A 96 5.25 -5.46 -1.95
N ARG A 97 4.59 -6.56 -1.57
CA ARG A 97 4.90 -7.31 -0.34
C ARG A 97 6.31 -7.90 -0.39
N ILE A 98 6.66 -8.58 -1.48
CA ILE A 98 8.00 -9.18 -1.68
C ILE A 98 9.09 -8.10 -1.62
N ARG A 99 8.89 -6.97 -2.31
CA ARG A 99 9.85 -5.85 -2.31
C ARG A 99 10.01 -5.25 -0.92
N ARG A 100 8.92 -5.02 -0.19
CA ARG A 100 8.95 -4.54 1.20
C ARG A 100 9.76 -5.49 2.09
N ASP A 101 9.46 -6.77 2.03
CA ASP A 101 10.09 -7.76 2.90
C ASP A 101 11.59 -7.92 2.60
N ARG A 102 11.98 -7.90 1.31
CA ARG A 102 13.39 -7.84 0.90
C ARG A 102 14.10 -6.58 1.40
N LYS A 103 13.45 -5.41 1.31
CA LYS A 103 14.04 -4.14 1.78
C LYS A 103 14.18 -4.11 3.30
N LEU A 104 13.22 -4.65 4.04
CA LEU A 104 13.31 -4.78 5.50
C LEU A 104 14.45 -5.74 5.90
N ALA A 105 14.62 -6.86 5.19
CA ALA A 105 15.73 -7.77 5.42
C ALA A 105 17.09 -7.10 5.15
N GLN A 106 17.22 -6.39 4.03
CA GLN A 106 18.43 -5.63 3.69
C GLN A 106 18.75 -4.56 4.75
N LEU A 107 17.75 -3.81 5.22
CA LEU A 107 17.92 -2.80 6.27
C LEU A 107 18.47 -3.42 7.56
N LYS A 108 17.85 -4.52 8.01
CA LYS A 108 18.31 -5.25 9.21
C LYS A 108 19.76 -5.70 9.07
N GLN A 109 20.14 -6.19 7.89
CA GLN A 109 21.50 -6.65 7.62
C GLN A 109 22.50 -5.49 7.55
N SER A 110 22.13 -4.35 6.96
CA SER A 110 22.96 -3.14 6.96
C SER A 110 23.17 -2.57 8.36
N VAL A 111 22.11 -2.56 9.20
CA VAL A 111 22.21 -2.15 10.60
C VAL A 111 23.08 -3.11 11.40
N ALA A 112 22.93 -4.43 11.21
CA ALA A 112 23.76 -5.43 11.86
C ALA A 112 25.24 -5.30 11.46
N MET A 113 25.53 -5.08 10.18
CA MET A 113 26.89 -4.84 9.70
C MET A 113 27.45 -3.53 10.25
N ALA A 114 26.70 -2.43 10.24
CA ALA A 114 27.13 -1.16 10.83
C ALA A 114 27.40 -1.29 12.34
N ALA A 115 26.57 -2.04 13.06
CA ALA A 115 26.78 -2.34 14.48
C ALA A 115 28.04 -3.19 14.69
N LEU A 116 28.26 -4.23 13.88
CA LEU A 116 29.49 -5.04 13.92
C LEU A 116 30.73 -4.20 13.58
N THR A 117 30.68 -3.36 12.56
CA THR A 117 31.77 -2.45 12.22
C THR A 117 32.01 -1.45 13.35
N GLY A 118 30.96 -0.93 14.00
CA GLY A 118 31.07 -0.08 15.18
C GLY A 118 31.64 -0.80 16.41
N VAL A 119 31.36 -2.10 16.56
CA VAL A 119 31.93 -2.94 17.62
C VAL A 119 33.37 -3.38 17.30
N VAL A 120 33.76 -3.48 16.03
CA VAL A 120 35.13 -3.88 15.67
C VAL A 120 36.06 -2.68 15.57
N PHE A 121 35.58 -1.57 15.01
CA PHE A 121 36.38 -0.38 14.69
C PHE A 121 36.04 0.85 15.55
N GLY A 122 34.95 0.82 16.32
CA GLY A 122 34.56 1.92 17.19
C GLY A 122 35.16 1.87 18.60
N PRO A 123 34.99 2.94 19.40
CA PRO A 123 35.57 3.06 20.75
C PRO A 123 35.19 1.90 21.67
N ALA A 124 33.95 1.41 21.59
CA ALA A 124 33.44 0.28 22.36
C ALA A 124 34.17 -1.04 22.04
N GLY A 125 34.59 -1.22 20.79
CA GLY A 125 35.38 -2.38 20.37
C GLY A 125 36.73 -2.50 21.03
N ARG A 126 37.41 -1.36 21.22
CA ARG A 126 38.69 -1.30 21.95
C ARG A 126 38.51 -1.68 23.43
N PHE A 127 37.38 -1.35 24.04
CA PHE A 127 37.09 -1.76 25.43
C PHE A 127 36.82 -3.26 25.55
N THR A 128 36.04 -3.82 24.63
CA THR A 128 35.73 -5.26 24.63
C THR A 128 36.97 -6.08 24.30
N PHE A 129 37.79 -5.66 23.34
CA PHE A 129 39.05 -6.32 22.99
C PHE A 129 40.05 -6.31 24.15
N ARG A 130 40.15 -5.20 24.90
CA ARG A 130 40.99 -5.14 26.12
C ARG A 130 40.50 -6.08 27.21
N ARG A 131 39.19 -6.16 27.46
CA ARG A 131 38.64 -7.12 28.44
C ARG A 131 38.87 -8.57 28.04
N VAL A 132 38.74 -8.90 26.76
CA VAL A 132 39.02 -10.26 26.26
C VAL A 132 40.51 -10.57 26.41
N LEU A 133 41.40 -9.63 26.09
CA LEU A 133 42.84 -9.78 26.31
C LEU A 133 43.19 -9.96 27.80
N ASP A 134 42.57 -9.20 28.70
CA ASP A 134 42.79 -9.32 30.15
C ASP A 134 42.30 -10.67 30.70
N LEU A 135 41.18 -11.18 30.19
CA LEU A 135 40.67 -12.51 30.54
C LEU A 135 41.57 -13.63 30.03
N VAL A 136 42.01 -13.55 28.78
CA VAL A 136 42.94 -14.51 28.17
C VAL A 136 44.28 -14.50 28.90
N ARG A 137 44.77 -13.32 29.29
CA ARG A 137 46.02 -13.17 30.04
C ARG A 137 45.93 -13.72 31.47
N ASN A 138 44.77 -13.57 32.12
CA ASN A 138 44.51 -14.18 33.43
C ASN A 138 44.38 -15.71 33.35
N ILE A 139 43.78 -16.24 32.30
CA ILE A 139 43.63 -17.69 32.10
C ILE A 139 44.96 -18.35 31.72
N LEU A 140 45.80 -17.69 30.92
CA LEU A 140 47.13 -18.18 30.52
C LEU A 140 48.21 -17.97 31.59
N GLY A 141 47.87 -17.45 32.77
CA GLY A 141 48.78 -17.42 33.92
C GLY A 141 50.07 -16.62 33.69
N LEU A 142 50.09 -15.65 32.76
CA LEU A 142 51.23 -14.76 32.53
C LEU A 142 51.29 -13.69 33.63
N ARG A 143 51.55 -14.14 34.86
CA ARG A 143 51.87 -13.32 36.01
C ARG A 143 53.40 -13.29 36.13
N LYS A 144 54.02 -12.17 35.77
CA LYS A 144 55.22 -11.70 36.46
C LYS A 144 54.76 -10.65 37.46
#